data_AF-A0A8K1C7Q2-F1
#
_entry.id   AF-A0A8K1C7Q2-F1
#
_cell.length_a   1.000
_cell.length_b   1.000
_cell.length_c   1.000
_cell.angle_alpha   90.00
_cell.angle_beta   90.00
_cell.angle_gamma   90.00
#
_symmetry.space_group_name_H-M   'P 1'
#
loop_
_entity.id
_entity.type
_entity.pdbx_description
1 polymer ?
#
loop_
_entity_poly.entity_id
_entity_poly.type
_entity_poly.pdbx_seq_one_letter_code
_entity_poly.pdbx_strand_id
1 'polypeptide(L)'
;MIDPGIASQRDLVWGITTSAVLTSILISGVTLNMLDGAMNFSILRVNGNHVKAGDVIISGYSTILAIMLRNVYRRREALEAYGTHSTTVRCLTYRCSASLWINQEPVDPVVVSVAASVVLRKLSSPTASFVASAKIVPMKCEPVILGSSTNPYILPIPHRLSYRGRISQVLVWCTIVVGITLTIISLVPSASSACRWSSLIITTCFCLLCGSLYLRSVLRYLVWSFDFAFLSIQLTMIHLCMCDLFAWDGRVLAVGSSWLWVHWLLMLDCLPSAVKSAWQLRYRWVACVAMLFVLAHVAVVCQLVFGRREALRDRAVLSFVLLDHVVKLRVLATMVGRMLVTFGWSCRVVWRLWHRGASELLFIEGTVTYVNNRKELKRYEDRLKYREKKEGRVSTVRVRGRGVKPHGGPRFAVGVKKSKLSVVPIKCSH
;
A
#
# COMPACT_ATOMS: atom_id res chain seq x y z
N MET A 1 -19.96 -28.98 6.70
CA MET A 1 -18.79 -29.20 5.82
C MET A 1 -18.08 -27.87 5.66
N ILE A 2 -16.95 -27.66 6.36
CA ILE A 2 -16.16 -26.43 6.32
C ILE A 2 -15.40 -26.41 4.99
N ASP A 3 -15.37 -25.27 4.31
CA ASP A 3 -14.65 -25.12 3.03
C ASP A 3 -13.15 -25.41 3.26
N PRO A 4 -12.48 -26.32 2.53
CA PRO A 4 -11.06 -26.61 2.71
C PRO A 4 -10.17 -25.35 2.63
N GLY A 5 -10.60 -24.33 1.89
CA GLY A 5 -9.93 -23.02 1.87
C GLY A 5 -9.95 -22.31 3.23
N ILE A 6 -11.04 -22.39 3.99
CA ILE A 6 -11.17 -21.74 5.31
C ILE A 6 -10.29 -22.45 6.34
N ALA A 7 -10.27 -23.79 6.34
CA ALA A 7 -9.39 -24.57 7.22
C ALA A 7 -7.92 -24.20 6.98
N SER A 8 -7.48 -24.20 5.71
CA SER A 8 -6.12 -23.79 5.33
C SER A 8 -5.77 -22.37 5.76
N GLN A 9 -6.70 -21.41 5.66
CA GLN A 9 -6.47 -20.04 6.14
C GLN A 9 -6.33 -19.97 7.66
N ARG A 10 -7.11 -20.74 8.42
CA ARG A 10 -7.00 -20.82 9.89
C ARG A 10 -5.67 -21.42 10.30
N ASP A 11 -5.25 -22.51 9.66
CA ASP A 11 -3.95 -23.16 9.94
C ASP A 11 -2.79 -22.21 9.65
N LEU A 12 -2.88 -21.43 8.56
CA LEU A 12 -1.89 -20.42 8.23
C LEU A 12 -1.85 -19.27 9.26
N VAL A 13 -2.99 -18.84 9.80
CA VAL A 13 -3.02 -17.86 10.90
C VAL A 13 -2.35 -18.42 12.15
N TRP A 14 -2.64 -19.66 12.52
CA TRP A 14 -1.98 -20.32 13.65
C TRP A 14 -0.48 -20.45 13.43
N GLY A 15 -0.04 -20.86 12.24
CA GLY A 15 1.39 -20.95 11.89
C GLY A 15 2.12 -19.62 12.02
N ILE A 16 1.55 -18.52 11.51
CA ILE A 16 2.16 -17.18 11.64
C ILE A 16 2.14 -16.73 13.10
N THR A 17 1.07 -17.03 13.86
CA THR A 17 0.98 -16.68 15.29
C THR A 17 2.05 -17.41 16.11
N THR A 18 2.22 -18.72 15.89
CA THR A 18 3.29 -19.51 16.52
C THR A 18 4.67 -18.97 16.15
N SER A 19 4.90 -18.65 14.88
CA SER A 19 6.16 -18.04 14.44
C SER A 19 6.41 -16.68 15.13
N ALA A 20 5.37 -15.87 15.33
CA ALA A 20 5.49 -14.59 16.04
C ALA A 20 5.85 -14.81 17.52
N VAL A 21 5.21 -15.77 18.20
CA VAL A 21 5.52 -16.12 19.59
C VAL A 21 6.97 -16.62 19.72
N LEU A 22 7.40 -17.53 18.84
CA LEU A 22 8.78 -18.02 18.82
C LEU A 22 9.79 -16.90 18.57
N THR A 23 9.46 -15.97 17.67
CA THR A 23 10.30 -14.79 17.42
C THR A 23 10.39 -13.89 18.66
N SER A 24 9.30 -13.68 19.37
CA SER A 24 9.31 -12.92 20.64
C SER A 24 10.15 -13.61 21.71
N ILE A 25 10.06 -14.95 21.84
CA ILE A 25 10.91 -15.72 22.76
C ILE A 25 12.38 -15.57 22.39
N LEU A 26 12.71 -15.65 21.09
CA LEU A 26 14.08 -15.45 20.60
C LEU A 26 14.59 -14.04 20.92
N ILE A 27 13.80 -13.00 20.66
CA ILE A 27 14.16 -11.61 21.00
C ILE A 27 14.42 -11.49 22.50
N SER A 28 13.55 -12.04 23.35
CA SER A 28 13.73 -12.03 24.80
C SER A 28 14.99 -12.78 25.23
N GLY A 29 15.24 -13.99 24.71
CA GLY A 29 16.43 -14.78 25.02
C GLY A 29 17.73 -14.08 24.61
N VAL A 30 17.74 -13.43 23.44
CA VAL A 30 18.87 -12.59 23.00
C VAL A 30 19.05 -11.37 23.89
N THR A 31 17.94 -10.71 24.26
CA THR A 31 17.96 -9.49 25.12
C THR A 31 18.47 -9.80 26.52
N LEU A 32 18.15 -10.99 27.04
CA LEU A 32 18.60 -11.49 28.34
C LEU A 32 20.01 -12.10 28.30
N ASN A 33 20.72 -12.04 27.17
CA ASN A 33 22.01 -12.69 26.96
C ASN A 33 22.03 -14.19 27.29
N MET A 34 20.90 -14.90 27.17
CA MET A 34 20.86 -16.36 27.42
C MET A 34 21.60 -17.15 26.32
N LEU A 35 21.85 -16.53 25.17
CA LEU A 35 22.63 -17.09 24.07
C LEU A 35 24.10 -16.68 24.21
N ASP A 36 24.79 -17.33 25.13
CA ASP A 36 26.20 -17.09 25.38
C ASP A 36 27.07 -17.39 24.14
N GLY A 37 28.11 -16.58 23.95
CA GLY A 37 29.14 -16.76 22.92
C GLY A 37 28.77 -16.28 21.50
N ALA A 38 27.53 -16.43 21.06
CA ALA A 38 27.15 -16.11 19.67
C ALA A 38 26.93 -14.60 19.41
N MET A 39 26.65 -13.79 20.44
CA MET A 39 26.05 -12.46 20.24
C MET A 39 26.97 -11.28 20.55
N ASN A 40 28.16 -11.54 21.12
CA ASN A 40 29.10 -10.52 21.56
C ASN A 40 30.14 -10.12 20.51
N PHE A 41 30.18 -10.76 19.33
CA PHE A 41 31.09 -10.32 18.28
C PHE A 41 30.62 -8.99 17.69
N SER A 42 31.57 -8.10 17.42
CA SER A 42 31.28 -6.80 16.81
C SER A 42 31.18 -6.96 15.31
N ILE A 43 30.00 -6.72 14.74
CA ILE A 43 29.80 -6.72 13.28
C ILE A 43 30.48 -5.50 12.67
N LEU A 44 30.26 -4.34 13.29
CA LEU A 44 30.73 -3.06 12.80
C LEU A 44 31.43 -2.32 13.95
N ARG A 45 32.67 -1.92 13.71
CA ARG A 45 33.43 -1.07 14.63
C ARG A 45 33.40 0.36 14.09
N VAL A 46 32.60 1.22 14.72
CA VAL A 46 32.45 2.63 14.33
C VAL A 46 32.93 3.49 15.49
N ASN A 47 34.00 4.26 15.28
CA ASN A 47 34.51 5.23 16.26
C ASN A 47 34.80 4.64 17.65
N GLY A 48 35.35 3.41 17.70
CA GLY A 48 35.62 2.71 18.97
C GLY A 48 34.38 2.11 19.63
N ASN A 49 33.18 2.47 19.18
CA ASN A 49 31.95 1.79 19.54
C ASN A 49 31.81 0.51 18.71
N HIS A 50 31.51 -0.57 19.41
CA HIS A 50 31.25 -1.86 18.81
C HIS A 50 29.75 -2.02 18.65
N VAL A 51 29.25 -2.01 17.42
CA VAL A 51 27.89 -2.45 17.11
C VAL A 51 27.89 -3.96 17.25
N LYS A 52 27.30 -4.45 18.35
CA LYS A 52 27.22 -5.88 18.63
C LYS A 52 26.23 -6.54 17.68
N ALA A 53 26.49 -7.80 17.34
CA ALA A 53 25.56 -8.60 16.56
C ALA A 53 24.17 -8.67 17.21
N GLY A 54 24.13 -8.76 18.55
CA GLY A 54 22.89 -8.75 19.33
C GLY A 54 21.96 -7.58 19.02
N ASP A 55 22.48 -6.35 18.96
CA ASP A 55 21.65 -5.16 18.76
C ASP A 55 21.01 -5.14 17.36
N VAL A 56 21.77 -5.56 16.35
CA VAL A 56 21.30 -5.65 14.96
C VAL A 56 20.24 -6.74 14.83
N ILE A 57 20.48 -7.90 15.45
CA ILE A 57 19.57 -9.04 15.49
C ILE A 57 18.25 -8.66 16.16
N ILE A 58 18.28 -8.04 17.34
CA ILE A 58 17.09 -7.57 18.06
C ILE A 58 16.29 -6.59 17.18
N SER A 59 16.95 -5.62 16.56
CA SER A 59 16.29 -4.63 15.69
C SER A 59 15.63 -5.27 14.46
N GLY A 60 16.33 -6.21 13.81
CA GLY A 60 15.84 -6.98 12.67
C GLY A 60 14.63 -7.84 13.03
N TYR A 61 14.76 -8.68 14.07
CA TYR A 61 13.66 -9.55 14.52
C TYR A 61 12.46 -8.76 15.05
N SER A 62 12.67 -7.62 15.72
CA SER A 62 11.56 -6.74 16.12
C SER A 62 10.75 -6.25 14.93
N THR A 63 11.42 -5.97 13.81
CA THR A 63 10.76 -5.58 12.56
C THR A 63 9.99 -6.75 11.94
N ILE A 64 10.59 -7.94 11.90
CA ILE A 64 9.94 -9.16 11.42
C ILE A 64 8.69 -9.46 12.26
N LEU A 65 8.80 -9.37 13.58
CA LEU A 65 7.69 -9.56 14.51
C LEU A 65 6.53 -8.59 14.23
N ALA A 66 6.81 -7.30 14.05
CA ALA A 66 5.80 -6.31 13.71
C ALA A 66 5.07 -6.65 12.40
N ILE A 67 5.81 -7.12 11.38
CA ILE A 67 5.24 -7.57 10.10
C ILE A 67 4.39 -8.84 10.28
N MET A 68 4.84 -9.80 11.08
CA MET A 68 4.09 -11.02 11.38
C MET A 68 2.78 -10.71 12.11
N LEU A 69 2.84 -9.89 13.18
CA LEU A 69 1.65 -9.47 13.94
C LEU A 69 0.61 -8.79 13.06
N ARG A 70 1.06 -7.93 12.13
CA ARG A 70 0.16 -7.35 11.12
C ARG A 70 -0.49 -8.41 10.23
N ASN A 71 0.29 -9.37 9.74
CA ASN A 71 -0.24 -10.42 8.88
C ASN A 71 -1.27 -11.28 9.63
N VAL A 72 -1.04 -11.56 10.91
CA VAL A 72 -2.02 -12.22 11.80
C VAL A 72 -3.28 -11.37 11.93
N TYR A 73 -3.15 -10.10 12.32
CA TYR A 73 -4.27 -9.18 12.49
C TYR A 73 -5.14 -9.09 11.23
N ARG A 74 -4.54 -8.84 10.06
CA ARG A 74 -5.29 -8.71 8.79
C ARG A 74 -5.99 -9.99 8.38
N ARG A 75 -5.37 -11.14 8.61
CA ARG A 75 -5.99 -12.44 8.31
C ARG A 75 -7.12 -12.76 9.28
N ARG A 76 -6.96 -12.40 10.55
CA ARG A 76 -8.00 -12.55 11.57
C ARG A 76 -9.20 -11.67 11.25
N GLU A 77 -9.00 -10.39 10.96
CA GLU A 77 -10.07 -9.47 10.54
C GLU A 77 -10.80 -10.02 9.29
N ALA A 78 -10.06 -10.58 8.33
CA ALA A 78 -10.66 -11.22 7.18
C ALA A 78 -11.52 -12.43 7.58
N LEU A 79 -11.02 -13.32 8.44
CA LEU A 79 -11.74 -14.48 8.96
C LEU A 79 -12.99 -14.09 9.75
N GLU A 80 -12.93 -13.02 10.55
CA GLU A 80 -14.07 -12.48 11.27
C GLU A 80 -15.13 -11.94 10.31
N ALA A 81 -14.73 -11.26 9.23
CA ALA A 81 -15.64 -10.82 8.18
C ALA A 81 -16.31 -11.97 7.40
N TYR A 82 -15.70 -13.17 7.39
CA TYR A 82 -16.32 -14.37 6.84
C TYR A 82 -17.37 -14.99 7.78
N GLY A 83 -17.26 -14.76 9.08
CA GLY A 83 -18.01 -15.46 10.11
C GLY A 83 -19.42 -14.91 10.33
N THR A 84 -20.39 -15.32 9.50
CA THR A 84 -21.74 -15.77 9.91
C THR A 84 -22.63 -16.05 8.70
N HIS A 85 -22.73 -15.17 7.70
CA HIS A 85 -23.54 -15.42 6.50
C HIS A 85 -23.04 -14.73 5.21
N SER A 86 -21.83 -14.18 5.22
CA SER A 86 -21.33 -13.39 4.09
C SER A 86 -21.17 -14.26 2.84
N THR A 87 -21.89 -13.90 1.77
CA THR A 87 -21.67 -14.44 0.43
C THR A 87 -20.44 -13.84 -0.23
N THR A 88 -19.68 -12.97 0.45
CA THR A 88 -18.51 -12.30 -0.14
C THR A 88 -17.21 -12.87 0.39
N VAL A 89 -16.28 -13.16 -0.52
CA VAL A 89 -14.92 -13.64 -0.29
C VAL A 89 -13.95 -12.53 -0.65
N ARG A 90 -13.32 -11.92 0.35
CA ARG A 90 -12.22 -10.97 0.15
C ARG A 90 -10.95 -11.73 -0.19
N CYS A 91 -10.38 -11.48 -1.38
CA CYS A 91 -9.06 -12.00 -1.68
C CYS A 91 -8.00 -11.11 -1.01
N LEU A 92 -7.21 -11.72 -0.14
CA LEU A 92 -6.14 -11.04 0.61
C LEU A 92 -4.87 -10.84 -0.25
N THR A 93 -4.69 -11.67 -1.27
CA THR A 93 -3.52 -11.63 -2.15
C THR A 93 -3.67 -10.57 -3.23
N TYR A 94 -4.88 -10.39 -3.78
CA TYR A 94 -5.12 -9.40 -4.83
C TYR A 94 -5.32 -8.02 -4.23
N ARG A 95 -4.52 -7.07 -4.71
CA ARG A 95 -4.65 -5.65 -4.40
C ARG A 95 -4.97 -4.89 -5.68
N CYS A 96 -6.02 -4.09 -5.63
CA CYS A 96 -6.36 -3.20 -6.74
C CYS A 96 -5.78 -1.82 -6.48
N SER A 97 -5.22 -1.20 -7.51
CA SER A 97 -4.98 0.24 -7.50
C SER A 97 -6.33 0.95 -7.38
N ALA A 98 -6.50 1.73 -6.32
CA ALA A 98 -7.65 2.60 -6.17
C ALA A 98 -7.37 3.92 -6.90
N SER A 99 -8.38 4.45 -7.58
CA SER A 99 -8.33 5.76 -8.22
C SER A 99 -9.47 6.63 -7.70
N LEU A 100 -9.18 7.89 -7.40
CA LEU A 100 -10.16 8.85 -6.90
C LEU A 100 -10.75 9.63 -8.08
N TRP A 101 -12.06 9.47 -8.28
CA TRP A 101 -12.81 10.22 -9.29
C TRP A 101 -13.81 11.13 -8.59
N ILE A 102 -13.95 12.34 -9.10
CA ILE A 102 -15.05 13.22 -8.71
C ILE A 102 -16.25 12.72 -9.49
N ASN A 103 -17.27 12.23 -8.78
CA ASN A 103 -18.57 11.99 -9.38
C ASN A 103 -19.11 13.35 -9.82
N GLN A 104 -18.91 13.70 -11.09
CA GLN A 104 -19.77 14.68 -11.71
C GLN A 104 -21.14 14.01 -11.70
N GLU A 105 -22.07 14.54 -10.90
CA GLU A 105 -23.47 14.18 -11.06
C GLU A 105 -23.78 14.27 -12.55
N PRO A 106 -24.35 13.21 -13.14
CA PRO A 106 -24.78 13.30 -14.51
C PRO A 106 -25.79 14.45 -14.56
N VAL A 107 -25.36 15.60 -15.06
CA VAL A 107 -26.26 16.61 -15.64
C VAL A 107 -27.17 15.79 -16.54
N ASP A 108 -28.47 15.87 -16.27
CA ASP A 108 -29.49 14.92 -16.70
C ASP A 108 -29.13 14.19 -18.00
N PRO A 109 -29.17 12.85 -18.03
CA PRO A 109 -28.92 12.12 -19.25
C PRO A 109 -29.99 12.53 -20.27
N VAL A 110 -29.62 13.41 -21.19
CA VAL A 110 -30.21 13.41 -22.53
C VAL A 110 -30.09 11.96 -22.99
N VAL A 111 -31.25 11.32 -23.09
CA VAL A 111 -31.51 9.91 -23.32
C VAL A 111 -30.48 9.27 -24.25
N VAL A 112 -29.39 8.73 -23.72
CA VAL A 112 -28.57 7.71 -24.41
C VAL A 112 -28.89 6.37 -23.78
N SER A 113 -30.12 5.97 -24.09
CA SER A 113 -30.69 4.65 -23.86
C SER A 113 -29.90 3.59 -24.65
N VAL A 114 -29.41 2.58 -23.94
CA VAL A 114 -29.21 1.19 -24.41
C VAL A 114 -28.18 0.98 -25.54
N ALA A 115 -26.90 0.84 -25.18
CA ALA A 115 -25.93 0.15 -26.05
C ALA A 115 -24.84 -0.67 -25.32
N ALA A 116 -24.68 -0.55 -24.00
CA ALA A 116 -23.61 -1.26 -23.28
C ALA A 116 -23.98 -2.70 -22.85
N SER A 117 -25.26 -3.07 -22.85
CA SER A 117 -25.75 -4.39 -22.45
C SER A 117 -25.81 -5.42 -23.60
N VAL A 118 -25.49 -5.04 -24.83
CA VAL A 118 -25.63 -5.92 -26.02
C VAL A 118 -24.32 -6.59 -26.44
N VAL A 119 -23.14 -6.11 -26.01
CA VAL A 119 -21.85 -6.60 -26.55
C VAL A 119 -21.30 -7.85 -25.84
N LEU A 120 -21.87 -8.28 -24.70
CA LEU A 120 -21.38 -9.45 -23.95
C LEU A 120 -22.09 -10.79 -24.26
N ARG A 121 -22.88 -10.88 -25.33
CA ARG A 121 -23.75 -12.06 -25.58
C ARG A 121 -23.44 -12.93 -26.80
N LYS A 122 -22.30 -12.76 -27.50
CA LYS A 122 -21.92 -13.65 -28.62
C LYS A 122 -20.44 -14.05 -28.62
N LEU A 123 -20.06 -14.90 -27.67
CA LEU A 123 -18.90 -15.78 -27.78
C LEU A 123 -19.30 -17.14 -27.19
N SER A 124 -20.12 -17.85 -27.96
CA SER A 124 -20.40 -19.28 -27.77
C SER A 124 -19.96 -20.01 -29.03
N SER A 125 -18.65 -20.23 -29.17
CA SER A 125 -18.15 -21.29 -30.06
C SER A 125 -17.97 -22.55 -29.22
N PRO A 126 -18.58 -23.69 -29.60
CA PRO A 126 -18.38 -24.94 -28.92
C PRO A 126 -17.09 -25.55 -29.45
N THR A 127 -15.99 -25.33 -28.74
CA THR A 127 -14.79 -26.16 -28.91
C THR A 127 -14.35 -26.56 -27.53
N ALA A 128 -14.58 -27.84 -27.22
CA ALA A 128 -14.29 -28.46 -25.95
C ALA A 128 -12.77 -28.49 -25.72
N SER A 129 -12.27 -27.49 -25.00
CA SER A 129 -11.08 -27.64 -24.19
C SER A 129 -11.49 -27.42 -22.75
N PHE A 130 -11.40 -28.49 -21.96
CA PHE A 130 -11.70 -28.56 -20.53
C PHE A 130 -10.64 -27.81 -19.71
N VAL A 131 -10.44 -26.52 -20.01
CA VAL A 131 -9.83 -25.60 -19.07
C VAL A 131 -11.01 -25.07 -18.27
N ALA A 132 -11.08 -25.43 -16.98
CA ALA A 132 -11.97 -24.80 -16.03
C ALA A 132 -11.55 -23.32 -15.89
N SER A 133 -11.83 -22.53 -16.93
CA SER A 133 -11.69 -21.10 -16.94
C SER A 133 -12.80 -20.61 -16.04
N ALA A 134 -12.46 -20.43 -14.76
CA ALA A 134 -13.31 -19.72 -13.82
C ALA A 134 -13.65 -18.40 -14.52
N LYS A 135 -14.90 -18.29 -15.00
CA LYS A 135 -15.39 -17.09 -15.65
C LYS A 135 -15.44 -16.03 -14.56
N ILE A 136 -14.33 -15.32 -14.39
CA ILE A 136 -14.21 -14.19 -13.48
C ILE A 136 -15.17 -13.15 -14.04
N VAL A 137 -16.39 -13.12 -13.48
CA VAL A 137 -17.35 -12.07 -13.79
C VAL A 137 -16.70 -10.80 -13.27
N PRO A 138 -16.38 -9.82 -14.13
CA PRO A 138 -15.80 -8.56 -13.69
C PRO A 138 -16.82 -7.94 -12.74
N MET A 139 -16.44 -7.89 -11.47
CA MET A 139 -17.34 -7.43 -10.44
C MET A 139 -17.45 -5.91 -10.53
N LYS A 140 -18.67 -5.42 -10.44
CA LYS A 140 -18.93 -3.98 -10.33
C LYS A 140 -18.33 -3.55 -8.99
N CYS A 141 -17.16 -2.91 -9.02
CA CYS A 141 -16.63 -2.23 -7.85
C CYS A 141 -17.66 -1.16 -7.48
N GLU A 142 -18.39 -1.38 -6.39
CA GLU A 142 -19.20 -0.30 -5.85
C GLU A 142 -18.24 0.81 -5.42
N PRO A 143 -18.41 2.04 -5.95
CA PRO A 143 -17.61 3.15 -5.48
C PRO A 143 -17.90 3.28 -3.98
N VAL A 144 -16.85 3.22 -3.16
CA VAL A 144 -16.97 3.59 -1.76
C VAL A 144 -17.26 5.08 -1.77
N ILE A 145 -18.53 5.44 -1.61
CA ILE A 145 -18.95 6.82 -1.44
C ILE A 145 -18.40 7.22 -0.07
N LEU A 146 -17.23 7.85 -0.07
CA LEU A 146 -16.70 8.55 1.08
C LEU A 146 -17.74 9.63 1.38
N GLY A 147 -18.56 9.36 2.39
CA GLY A 147 -19.89 9.94 2.53
C GLY A 147 -19.93 11.44 2.25
N SER A 148 -20.96 11.83 1.49
CA SER A 148 -21.59 13.15 1.55
C SER A 148 -22.21 13.33 2.96
N SER A 149 -21.42 13.14 4.01
CA SER A 149 -21.78 13.67 5.30
C SER A 149 -21.76 15.17 5.11
N THR A 150 -22.92 15.77 5.39
CA THR A 150 -23.30 17.18 5.48
C THR A 150 -22.37 18.03 6.35
N ASN A 151 -21.07 17.79 6.33
CA ASN A 151 -20.03 18.63 6.90
C ASN A 151 -19.63 19.67 5.83
N PRO A 152 -20.13 20.91 5.91
CA PRO A 152 -19.85 21.98 4.95
C PRO A 152 -18.40 22.48 4.98
N TYR A 153 -17.47 21.77 5.63
CA TYR A 153 -16.08 22.17 5.79
C TYR A 153 -15.14 21.60 4.71
N ILE A 154 -15.67 21.05 3.62
CA ILE A 154 -14.89 21.08 2.38
C ILE A 154 -14.83 22.56 2.04
N LEU A 155 -13.79 23.24 2.53
CA LEU A 155 -13.44 24.60 2.14
C LEU A 155 -13.63 24.63 0.62
N PRO A 156 -14.64 25.37 0.11
CA PRO A 156 -14.93 25.36 -1.30
C PRO A 156 -13.62 25.76 -1.95
N ILE A 157 -12.98 24.81 -2.63
CA ILE A 157 -11.71 25.07 -3.33
C ILE A 157 -12.07 26.24 -4.22
N PRO A 158 -11.54 27.45 -3.96
CA PRO A 158 -12.06 28.63 -4.60
C PRO A 158 -11.94 28.37 -6.09
N HIS A 159 -13.03 28.36 -6.84
CA HIS A 159 -12.98 28.11 -8.29
C HIS A 159 -11.99 29.10 -8.97
N ARG A 160 -11.72 30.23 -8.30
CA ARG A 160 -10.67 31.21 -8.60
C ARG A 160 -9.23 30.66 -8.63
N LEU A 161 -8.91 29.57 -7.94
CA LEU A 161 -7.58 28.93 -8.03
C LEU A 161 -7.35 28.28 -9.40
N SER A 162 -8.42 27.92 -10.13
CA SER A 162 -8.33 27.34 -11.47
C SER A 162 -7.83 28.36 -12.50
N TYR A 163 -8.27 29.62 -12.41
CA TYR A 163 -7.93 30.67 -13.39
C TYR A 163 -6.50 31.22 -13.22
N ARG A 164 -5.88 31.07 -12.04
CA ARG A 164 -4.47 31.43 -11.77
C ARG A 164 -3.52 30.21 -11.81
N GLY A 165 -3.93 29.11 -12.44
CA GLY A 165 -3.28 27.81 -12.34
C GLY A 165 -1.77 27.77 -12.62
N ARG A 166 -1.26 28.56 -13.60
CA ARG A 166 0.18 28.58 -13.90
C ARG A 166 1.01 29.26 -12.80
N ILE A 167 0.52 30.37 -12.24
CA ILE A 167 1.26 31.11 -11.20
C ILE A 167 1.29 30.28 -9.91
N SER A 168 0.16 29.70 -9.51
CA SER A 168 0.11 28.84 -8.32
C SER A 168 1.00 27.60 -8.48
N GLN A 169 1.02 27.00 -9.67
CA GLN A 169 1.92 25.90 -9.99
C GLN A 169 3.40 26.31 -9.84
N VAL A 170 3.82 27.42 -10.46
CA VAL A 170 5.21 27.89 -10.36
C VAL A 170 5.59 28.18 -8.91
N LEU A 171 4.72 28.85 -8.14
CA LEU A 171 4.96 29.13 -6.72
C LEU A 171 5.12 27.85 -5.89
N VAL A 172 4.28 26.84 -6.10
CA VAL A 172 4.37 25.55 -5.41
C VAL A 172 5.70 24.86 -5.74
N TRP A 173 6.08 24.76 -7.02
CA TRP A 173 7.33 24.14 -7.43
C TRP A 173 8.56 24.89 -6.92
N CYS A 174 8.55 26.23 -7.01
CA CYS A 174 9.61 27.06 -6.44
C CYS A 174 9.73 26.82 -4.93
N THR A 175 8.62 26.76 -4.20
CA THR A 175 8.62 26.49 -2.75
C THR A 175 9.20 25.11 -2.43
N ILE A 176 8.84 24.07 -3.19
CA ILE A 176 9.38 22.71 -3.02
C ILE A 176 10.89 22.70 -3.29
N VAL A 177 11.33 23.26 -4.41
CA VAL A 177 12.75 23.27 -4.79
C VAL A 177 13.56 24.07 -3.77
N VAL A 178 13.14 25.29 -3.44
CA VAL A 178 13.83 26.15 -2.45
C VAL A 178 13.82 25.51 -1.06
N GLY A 179 12.70 24.90 -0.64
CA GLY A 179 12.62 24.25 0.66
C GLY A 179 13.53 23.02 0.76
N ILE A 180 13.62 22.19 -0.27
CA ILE A 180 14.53 21.03 -0.31
C ILE A 180 15.99 21.49 -0.37
N THR A 181 16.33 22.46 -1.22
CA THR A 181 17.71 22.96 -1.32
C THR A 181 18.17 23.61 -0.01
N LEU A 182 17.33 24.43 0.62
CA LEU A 182 17.61 24.98 1.94
C LEU A 182 17.75 23.89 3.01
N THR A 183 16.96 22.81 2.94
CA THR A 183 17.07 21.67 3.86
C THR A 183 18.44 21.00 3.72
N ILE A 184 18.90 20.77 2.49
CA ILE A 184 20.20 20.16 2.20
C ILE A 184 21.34 21.08 2.65
N ILE A 185 21.30 22.37 2.30
CA ILE A 185 22.31 23.36 2.70
C ILE A 185 22.39 23.47 4.22
N SER A 186 21.23 23.44 4.91
CA SER A 186 21.14 23.58 6.37
C SER A 186 21.78 22.41 7.15
N LEU A 187 22.00 21.26 6.51
CA LEU A 187 22.72 20.12 7.10
C LEU A 187 24.24 20.36 7.17
N VAL A 188 24.78 21.29 6.36
CA VAL A 188 26.20 21.62 6.38
C VAL A 188 26.55 22.29 7.71
N PRO A 189 27.64 21.88 8.41
CA PRO A 189 28.01 22.46 9.69
C PRO A 189 28.22 23.98 9.66
N SER A 190 28.73 24.52 8.54
CA SER A 190 28.97 25.96 8.32
C SER A 190 27.71 26.76 7.95
N ALA A 191 26.55 26.13 7.79
CA ALA A 191 25.32 26.84 7.47
C ALA A 191 24.91 27.78 8.61
N SER A 192 24.48 29.00 8.26
CA SER A 192 24.01 29.99 9.22
C SER A 192 22.73 29.52 9.94
N SER A 193 22.51 30.02 11.15
CA SER A 193 21.28 29.79 11.91
C SER A 193 20.03 30.27 11.15
N ALA A 194 20.14 31.40 10.45
CA ALA A 194 19.07 31.94 9.60
C ALA A 194 18.65 30.95 8.51
N CYS A 195 19.61 30.35 7.80
CA CYS A 195 19.32 29.34 6.76
C CYS A 195 18.53 28.15 7.33
N ARG A 196 18.94 27.65 8.50
CA ARG A 196 18.30 26.52 9.20
C ARG A 196 16.86 26.83 9.59
N TRP A 197 16.61 28.01 10.17
CA TRP A 197 15.27 28.46 10.52
C TRP A 197 14.40 28.68 9.28
N SER A 198 14.94 29.35 8.24
CA SER A 198 14.22 29.55 6.98
C SER A 198 13.80 28.23 6.35
N SER A 199 14.69 27.22 6.34
CA SER A 199 14.37 25.89 5.85
C SER A 199 13.18 25.27 6.58
N LEU A 200 13.19 25.31 7.92
CA LEU A 200 12.12 24.73 8.73
C LEU A 200 10.80 25.49 8.56
N ILE A 201 10.84 26.83 8.57
CA ILE A 201 9.65 27.69 8.42
C ILE A 201 9.01 27.48 7.05
N ILE A 202 9.78 27.56 5.97
CA ILE A 202 9.25 27.39 4.60
C ILE A 202 8.60 26.01 4.45
N THR A 203 9.29 24.95 4.91
CA THR A 203 8.78 23.58 4.83
C THR A 203 7.53 23.40 5.69
N THR A 204 7.50 23.98 6.90
CA THR A 204 6.33 23.91 7.80
C THR A 204 5.13 24.63 7.19
N CYS A 205 5.30 25.86 6.70
CA CYS A 205 4.25 26.62 6.02
C CYS A 205 3.70 25.84 4.81
N PHE A 206 4.59 25.27 4.00
CA PHE A 206 4.20 24.44 2.86
C PHE A 206 3.41 23.19 3.29
N CYS A 207 3.88 22.46 4.31
CA CYS A 207 3.22 21.26 4.81
C CYS A 207 1.86 21.57 5.46
N LEU A 208 1.72 22.68 6.19
CA LEU A 208 0.46 23.13 6.76
C LEU A 208 -0.53 23.54 5.67
N LEU A 209 -0.06 24.27 4.64
CA LEU A 209 -0.88 24.61 3.48
C LEU A 209 -1.39 23.34 2.79
N CYS A 210 -0.51 22.37 2.51
CA CYS A 210 -0.91 21.09 1.94
C CYS A 210 -1.85 20.31 2.87
N GLY A 211 -1.57 20.30 4.18
CA GLY A 211 -2.37 19.63 5.20
C GLY A 211 -3.79 20.15 5.29
N SER A 212 -3.98 21.47 5.11
CA SER A 212 -5.31 22.07 5.04
C SER A 212 -6.11 21.66 3.79
N LEU A 213 -5.44 21.19 2.74
CA LEU A 213 -6.05 20.68 1.51
C LEU A 213 -6.29 19.16 1.53
N TYR A 214 -5.87 18.45 2.59
CA TYR A 214 -6.06 17.00 2.67
C TYR A 214 -7.51 16.61 2.91
N LEU A 215 -7.95 15.56 2.22
CA LEU A 215 -9.23 14.92 2.49
C LEU A 215 -9.17 14.22 3.85
N ARG A 216 -9.84 14.78 4.86
CA ARG A 216 -9.81 14.29 6.25
C ARG A 216 -10.19 12.80 6.37
N SER A 217 -11.15 12.34 5.57
CA SER A 217 -11.58 10.94 5.55
C SER A 217 -10.48 10.00 5.04
N VAL A 218 -9.82 10.38 3.94
CA VAL A 218 -8.69 9.65 3.36
C VAL A 218 -7.48 9.70 4.28
N LEU A 219 -7.21 10.85 4.90
CA LEU A 219 -6.13 11.02 5.87
C LEU A 219 -6.33 10.13 7.09
N ARG A 220 -7.54 10.07 7.66
CA ARG A 220 -7.85 9.15 8.77
C ARG A 220 -7.59 7.71 8.33
N TYR A 221 -8.07 7.30 7.17
CA TYR A 221 -7.84 5.95 6.66
C TYR A 221 -6.34 5.65 6.44
N LEU A 222 -5.58 6.61 5.90
CA LEU A 222 -4.15 6.47 5.68
C LEU A 222 -3.37 6.37 6.98
N VAL A 223 -3.61 7.26 7.94
CA VAL A 223 -2.90 7.31 9.23
C VAL A 223 -3.14 6.04 10.05
N TRP A 224 -4.34 5.47 9.97
CA TRP A 224 -4.67 4.19 10.59
C TRP A 224 -4.23 2.97 9.78
N SER A 225 -3.72 3.16 8.56
CA SER A 225 -3.17 2.06 7.78
C SER A 225 -1.83 1.62 8.35
N PHE A 226 -1.64 0.32 8.53
CA PHE A 226 -0.39 -0.21 9.07
C PHE A 226 0.84 0.18 8.24
N ASP A 227 0.75 0.16 6.90
CA ASP A 227 1.90 0.49 6.04
C ASP A 227 2.41 1.91 6.32
N PHE A 228 1.49 2.86 6.45
CA PHE A 228 1.81 4.23 6.80
C PHE A 228 2.31 4.35 8.24
N ALA A 229 1.57 3.83 9.22
CA ALA A 229 1.92 3.95 10.63
C ALA A 229 3.28 3.31 10.94
N PHE A 230 3.51 2.10 10.42
CA PHE A 230 4.80 1.42 10.53
C PHE A 230 5.92 2.28 9.94
N LEU A 231 5.79 2.71 8.68
CA LEU A 231 6.84 3.49 8.01
C LEU A 231 7.08 4.85 8.70
N SER A 232 6.03 5.54 9.13
CA SER A 232 6.09 6.82 9.86
C SER A 232 6.80 6.68 11.21
N ILE A 233 6.52 5.61 11.97
CA ILE A 233 7.21 5.32 13.23
C ILE A 233 8.69 5.03 12.97
N GLN A 234 9.02 4.18 11.99
CA GLN A 234 10.41 3.86 11.65
C GLN A 234 11.20 5.12 11.25
N LEU A 235 10.62 5.96 10.40
CA LEU A 235 11.22 7.22 9.98
C LEU A 235 11.38 8.21 11.14
N THR A 236 10.37 8.35 12.00
CA THR A 236 10.45 9.23 13.16
C THR A 236 11.55 8.79 14.12
N MET A 237 11.67 7.47 14.37
CA MET A 237 12.77 6.92 15.16
C MET A 237 14.15 7.23 14.56
N ILE A 238 14.31 7.11 13.24
CA ILE A 238 15.58 7.47 12.57
C ILE A 238 15.89 8.96 12.76
N HIS A 239 14.92 9.85 12.54
CA HIS A 239 15.12 11.28 12.68
C HIS A 239 15.45 11.65 14.14
N LEU A 240 14.78 11.04 15.12
CA LEU A 240 15.11 11.22 16.54
C LEU A 240 16.53 10.72 16.86
N CYS A 241 16.95 9.58 16.31
CA CYS A 241 18.33 9.10 16.45
C CYS A 241 19.33 10.07 15.82
N MET A 242 19.02 10.65 14.65
CA MET A 242 19.86 11.67 14.03
C MET A 242 19.93 12.95 14.87
N CYS A 243 18.83 13.38 15.48
CA CYS A 243 18.83 14.52 16.40
C CYS A 243 19.74 14.28 17.61
N ASP A 244 19.69 13.08 18.19
CA ASP A 244 20.55 12.70 19.31
C ASP A 244 22.02 12.59 18.90
N LEU A 245 22.32 12.04 17.72
CA LEU A 245 23.68 12.00 17.16
C LEU A 245 24.26 13.39 16.91
N PHE A 246 23.43 14.35 16.51
CA PHE A 246 23.82 15.76 16.39
C PHE A 246 23.80 16.51 17.73
N ALA A 247 23.58 15.81 18.84
CA ALA A 247 23.52 16.38 20.18
C ALA A 247 22.55 17.57 20.28
N TRP A 248 21.46 17.54 19.51
CA TRP A 248 20.45 18.60 19.49
C TRP A 248 20.98 19.99 19.06
N ASP A 249 22.07 20.03 18.29
CA ASP A 249 22.61 21.24 17.65
C ASP A 249 21.65 21.81 16.58
N GLY A 250 21.91 23.00 16.05
CA GLY A 250 21.06 23.68 15.05
C GLY A 250 20.78 22.86 13.78
N ARG A 251 21.62 21.86 13.46
CA ARG A 251 21.38 20.89 12.38
C ARG A 251 20.07 20.09 12.58
N VAL A 252 19.58 19.97 13.81
CA VAL A 252 18.29 19.34 14.11
C VAL A 252 17.11 20.04 13.45
N LEU A 253 17.20 21.35 13.18
CA LEU A 253 16.17 22.07 12.42
C LEU A 253 16.10 21.56 10.96
N ALA A 254 17.25 21.25 10.36
CA ALA A 254 17.32 20.66 9.02
C ALA A 254 16.78 19.21 9.02
N VAL A 255 17.09 18.43 10.07
CA VAL A 255 16.52 17.09 10.27
C VAL A 255 15.00 17.17 10.43
N GLY A 256 14.47 18.13 11.18
CA GLY A 256 13.03 18.38 11.31
C GLY A 256 12.38 18.78 9.98
N SER A 257 13.04 19.62 9.20
CA SER A 257 12.61 19.97 7.83
C SER A 257 12.56 18.73 6.92
N SER A 258 13.59 17.89 6.94
CA SER A 258 13.63 16.59 6.24
C SER A 258 12.49 15.67 6.68
N TRP A 259 12.25 15.57 8.00
CA TRP A 259 11.16 14.77 8.57
C TRP A 259 9.79 15.20 8.03
N LEU A 260 9.54 16.51 7.95
CA LEU A 260 8.31 17.07 7.37
C LEU A 260 8.17 16.74 5.88
N TRP A 261 9.23 16.90 5.08
CA TRP A 261 9.21 16.56 3.66
C TRP A 261 8.87 15.10 3.41
N VAL A 262 9.47 14.18 4.18
CA VAL A 262 9.16 12.76 4.06
C VAL A 262 7.72 12.48 4.46
N HIS A 263 7.22 13.06 5.54
CA HIS A 263 5.81 12.87 5.93
C HIS A 263 4.83 13.46 4.91
N TRP A 264 5.17 14.60 4.30
CA TRP A 264 4.41 15.14 3.17
C TRP A 264 4.36 14.15 2.00
N LEU A 265 5.51 13.55 1.61
CA LEU A 265 5.56 12.52 0.58
C LEU A 265 4.67 11.32 0.91
N LEU A 266 4.67 10.88 2.18
CA LEU A 266 3.82 9.77 2.63
C LEU A 266 2.32 10.12 2.59
N MET A 267 1.96 11.38 2.82
CA MET A 267 0.59 11.88 2.82
C MET A 267 0.09 12.37 1.46
N LEU A 268 0.87 12.22 0.38
CA LEU A 268 0.47 12.65 -0.96
C LEU A 268 -0.84 12.02 -1.45
N ASP A 269 -1.20 10.83 -0.96
CA ASP A 269 -2.48 10.18 -1.26
C ASP A 269 -3.69 10.92 -0.72
N CYS A 270 -3.53 11.71 0.33
CA CYS A 270 -4.60 12.49 0.94
C CYS A 270 -4.94 13.74 0.13
N LEU A 271 -4.07 14.14 -0.82
CA LEU A 271 -4.29 15.30 -1.67
C LEU A 271 -5.34 14.97 -2.75
N PRO A 272 -6.42 15.76 -2.90
CA PRO A 272 -7.43 15.53 -3.93
C PRO A 272 -6.81 15.46 -5.33
N SER A 273 -7.37 14.59 -6.18
CA SER A 273 -6.93 14.47 -7.59
C SER A 273 -7.05 15.80 -8.36
N ALA A 274 -8.06 16.62 -8.04
CA ALA A 274 -8.20 17.98 -8.58
C ALA A 274 -6.99 18.88 -8.22
N VAL A 275 -6.52 18.85 -6.98
CA VAL A 275 -5.36 19.64 -6.54
C VAL A 275 -4.07 19.11 -7.18
N LYS A 276 -3.90 17.77 -7.23
CA LYS A 276 -2.77 17.14 -7.93
C LYS A 276 -2.71 17.54 -9.40
N SER A 277 -3.87 17.54 -10.08
CA SER A 277 -4.00 17.94 -11.48
C SER A 277 -3.72 19.44 -11.66
N ALA A 278 -4.23 20.29 -10.77
CA ALA A 278 -4.00 21.74 -10.80
C ALA A 278 -2.52 22.10 -10.62
N TRP A 279 -1.79 21.38 -9.76
CA TRP A 279 -0.34 21.56 -9.57
C TRP A 279 0.51 20.80 -10.59
N GLN A 280 -0.14 20.04 -11.50
CA GLN A 280 0.51 19.12 -12.43
C GLN A 280 1.52 18.20 -11.74
N LEU A 281 1.18 17.72 -10.54
CA LEU A 281 2.05 16.88 -9.73
C LEU A 281 2.16 15.49 -10.36
N ARG A 282 3.14 15.32 -11.28
CA ARG A 282 3.44 14.03 -11.88
C ARG A 282 4.21 13.19 -10.87
N TYR A 283 3.76 11.96 -10.61
CA TYR A 283 4.44 11.05 -9.66
C TYR A 283 5.91 10.79 -10.00
N ARG A 284 6.33 10.92 -11.26
CA ARG A 284 7.74 10.84 -11.65
C ARG A 284 8.62 11.89 -10.97
N TRP A 285 8.16 13.13 -10.86
CA TRP A 285 8.90 14.19 -10.17
C TRP A 285 8.96 13.93 -8.66
N VAL A 286 7.84 13.50 -8.09
CA VAL A 286 7.78 13.05 -6.70
C VAL A 286 8.74 11.88 -6.46
N ALA A 287 8.86 10.95 -7.40
CA ALA A 287 9.81 9.84 -7.35
C ALA A 287 11.26 10.34 -7.32
N CYS A 288 11.60 11.39 -8.10
CA CYS A 288 12.93 12.01 -8.04
C CYS A 288 13.21 12.59 -6.65
N VAL A 289 12.24 13.28 -6.03
CA VAL A 289 12.38 13.80 -4.66
C VAL A 289 12.55 12.65 -3.66
N ALA A 290 11.74 11.59 -3.76
CA ALA A 290 11.88 10.39 -2.93
C ALA A 290 13.24 9.69 -3.13
N MET A 291 13.78 9.67 -4.35
CA MET A 291 15.11 9.16 -4.65
C MET A 291 16.21 9.98 -4.00
N LEU A 292 16.09 11.31 -3.96
CA LEU A 292 17.03 12.16 -3.22
C LEU A 292 17.04 11.81 -1.73
N PHE A 293 15.88 11.49 -1.13
CA PHE A 293 15.83 10.99 0.25
C PHE A 293 16.52 9.64 0.42
N VAL A 294 16.34 8.71 -0.51
CA VAL A 294 17.05 7.42 -0.50
C VAL A 294 18.56 7.64 -0.58
N LEU A 295 19.02 8.50 -1.49
CA LEU A 295 20.43 8.84 -1.63
C LEU A 295 20.97 9.54 -0.39
N ALA A 296 20.20 10.41 0.24
CA ALA A 296 20.57 11.05 1.51
C ALA A 296 20.72 10.01 2.63
N HIS A 297 19.84 9.02 2.73
CA HIS A 297 20.01 7.92 3.69
C HIS A 297 21.29 7.12 3.42
N VAL A 298 21.58 6.78 2.16
CA VAL A 298 22.83 6.11 1.79
C VAL A 298 24.04 6.96 2.14
N ALA A 299 24.00 8.26 1.85
CA ALA A 299 25.09 9.19 2.18
C ALA A 299 25.32 9.28 3.69
N VAL A 300 24.25 9.32 4.51
CA VAL A 300 24.36 9.28 5.96
C VAL A 300 24.98 7.97 6.43
N VAL A 301 24.55 6.82 5.90
CA VAL A 301 25.16 5.51 6.23
C VAL A 301 26.64 5.50 5.85
N CYS A 302 26.99 5.94 4.65
CA CYS A 302 28.38 6.05 4.20
C CYS A 302 29.18 7.00 5.11
N GLN A 303 28.62 8.13 5.52
CA GLN A 303 29.28 9.06 6.42
C GLN A 303 29.46 8.46 7.83
N LEU A 304 28.52 7.65 8.31
CA LEU A 304 28.66 6.95 9.59
C LEU A 304 29.74 5.88 9.54
N VAL A 305 29.88 5.18 8.40
CA VAL A 305 30.86 4.09 8.22
C VAL A 305 32.26 4.64 7.92
N PHE A 306 32.37 5.63 7.05
CA PHE A 306 33.64 6.14 6.51
C PHE A 306 34.05 7.52 7.04
N GLY A 307 33.17 8.25 7.73
CA GLY A 307 33.42 9.62 8.18
C GLY A 307 34.46 9.75 9.29
N ARG A 308 34.97 10.97 9.47
CA ARG A 308 35.95 11.28 10.52
C ARG A 308 35.35 11.09 11.93
N ARG A 309 36.21 10.57 12.81
CA ARG A 309 35.86 9.82 14.02
C ARG A 309 35.27 10.64 15.18
N GLU A 310 35.33 11.97 15.11
CA GLU A 310 35.26 12.82 16.30
C GLU A 310 33.87 13.44 16.57
N ALA A 311 32.89 13.28 15.66
CA ALA A 311 31.65 14.05 15.73
C ALA A 311 30.39 13.26 16.16
N LEU A 312 30.45 11.93 16.30
CA LEU A 312 29.25 11.10 16.53
C LEU A 312 29.22 10.57 17.97
N ARG A 313 28.23 11.00 18.75
CA ARG A 313 28.01 10.53 20.12
C ARG A 313 27.10 9.30 20.12
N ASP A 314 27.66 8.10 20.31
CA ASP A 314 26.86 6.90 20.56
C ASP A 314 26.40 6.88 22.02
N ARG A 315 25.19 7.37 22.27
CA ARG A 315 24.55 7.34 23.59
C ARG A 315 23.61 6.13 23.71
N ALA A 316 23.38 5.66 24.93
CA ALA A 316 22.23 4.80 25.19
C ALA A 316 20.96 5.68 25.23
N VAL A 317 20.03 5.48 24.29
CA VAL A 317 18.73 6.17 24.26
C VAL A 317 17.87 5.74 25.44
N LEU A 318 17.84 4.43 25.66
CA LEU A 318 17.04 3.80 26.70
C LEU A 318 17.92 2.76 27.41
N SER A 319 18.00 2.88 28.73
CA SER A 319 18.60 1.87 29.60
C SER A 319 17.53 1.37 30.55
N PHE A 320 17.23 0.08 30.49
CA PHE A 320 16.32 -0.56 31.44
C PHE A 320 17.00 -1.80 32.01
N VAL A 321 16.67 -2.12 33.27
CA VAL A 321 17.14 -3.32 33.95
C VAL A 321 16.03 -4.36 33.84
N LEU A 322 16.31 -5.48 33.18
CA LEU A 322 15.36 -6.59 33.02
C LEU A 322 16.03 -7.85 33.55
N LEU A 323 15.48 -8.46 34.61
CA LEU A 323 16.03 -9.66 35.27
C LEU A 323 17.53 -9.51 35.61
N ASP A 324 17.90 -8.44 36.31
CA ASP A 324 19.28 -8.08 36.67
C ASP A 324 20.25 -7.81 35.51
N HIS A 325 19.77 -7.86 34.26
CA HIS A 325 20.55 -7.48 33.09
C HIS A 325 20.23 -6.05 32.65
N VAL A 326 21.28 -5.22 32.53
CA VAL A 326 21.15 -3.85 32.01
C VAL A 326 21.13 -3.88 30.49
N VAL A 327 19.95 -3.74 29.90
CA VAL A 327 19.78 -3.63 28.45
C VAL A 327 19.92 -2.17 28.06
N LYS A 328 20.91 -1.87 27.20
CA LYS A 328 21.17 -0.51 26.70
C LYS A 328 20.86 -0.45 25.20
N LEU A 329 19.77 0.21 24.83
CA LEU A 329 19.46 0.50 23.44
C LEU A 329 20.32 1.68 22.98
N ARG A 330 21.36 1.38 22.21
CA ARG A 330 22.29 2.39 21.66
C ARG A 330 21.69 3.08 20.44
N VAL A 331 21.92 4.39 20.32
CA VAL A 331 21.42 5.21 19.20
C VAL A 331 21.93 4.67 17.88
N LEU A 332 23.24 4.41 17.77
CA LEU A 332 23.86 4.05 16.51
C LEU A 332 23.35 2.71 15.98
N ALA A 333 23.32 1.68 16.83
CA ALA A 333 22.83 0.37 16.47
C ALA A 333 21.34 0.38 16.09
N THR A 334 20.53 1.13 16.86
CA THR A 334 19.12 1.33 16.55
C THR A 334 18.97 2.00 15.20
N MET A 335 19.67 3.10 14.95
CA MET A 335 19.57 3.84 13.70
C MET A 335 19.98 3.01 12.48
N VAL A 336 21.10 2.27 12.54
CA VAL A 336 21.56 1.42 11.43
C VAL A 336 20.52 0.34 11.10
N GLY A 337 20.01 -0.37 12.10
CA GLY A 337 18.97 -1.39 11.88
C GLY A 337 17.70 -0.82 11.26
N ARG A 338 17.29 0.37 11.71
CA ARG A 338 16.10 1.07 11.19
C ARG A 338 16.33 1.61 9.79
N MET A 339 17.52 2.13 9.49
CA MET A 339 17.90 2.64 8.18
C MET A 339 17.77 1.57 7.09
N LEU A 340 18.25 0.35 7.33
CA LEU A 340 18.12 -0.77 6.37
C LEU A 340 16.66 -1.08 6.04
N VAL A 341 15.81 -1.14 7.08
CA VAL A 341 14.37 -1.35 6.91
C VAL A 341 13.77 -0.22 6.09
N THR A 342 13.98 1.04 6.50
CA THR A 342 13.44 2.19 5.78
C THR A 342 13.98 2.33 4.37
N PHE A 343 15.21 1.89 4.10
CA PHE A 343 15.79 1.89 2.76
C PHE A 343 15.02 0.95 1.84
N GLY A 344 14.80 -0.31 2.25
CA GLY A 344 14.00 -1.26 1.48
C GLY A 344 12.57 -0.77 1.22
N TRP A 345 11.93 -0.16 2.23
CA TRP A 345 10.61 0.46 2.07
C TRP A 345 10.62 1.69 1.16
N SER A 346 11.66 2.52 1.24
CA SER A 346 11.80 3.70 0.37
C SER A 346 12.02 3.30 -1.07
N CYS A 347 12.86 2.29 -1.34
CA CYS A 347 13.01 1.71 -2.68
C CYS A 347 11.68 1.20 -3.23
N ARG A 348 10.88 0.51 -2.41
CA ARG A 348 9.53 0.07 -2.79
C ARG A 348 8.59 1.25 -3.09
N VAL A 349 8.66 2.33 -2.29
CA VAL A 349 7.85 3.54 -2.50
C VAL A 349 8.25 4.24 -3.80
N VAL A 350 9.54 4.41 -4.06
CA VAL A 350 10.05 4.95 -5.33
C VAL A 350 9.60 4.09 -6.50
N TRP A 351 9.74 2.76 -6.40
CA TRP A 351 9.31 1.84 -7.45
C TRP A 351 7.83 2.04 -7.80
N ARG A 352 6.97 2.17 -6.79
CA ARG A 352 5.54 2.45 -6.96
C ARG A 352 5.29 3.82 -7.57
N LEU A 353 5.96 4.87 -7.09
CA LEU A 353 5.85 6.23 -7.66
C LEU A 353 6.25 6.25 -9.14
N TRP A 354 7.26 5.48 -9.52
CA TRP A 354 7.77 5.44 -10.88
C TRP A 354 6.81 4.77 -11.86
N HIS A 355 6.15 3.68 -11.43
CA HIS A 355 5.32 2.85 -12.29
C HIS A 355 3.82 3.18 -12.25
N ARG A 356 3.34 3.94 -11.26
CA ARG A 356 1.90 4.25 -11.14
C ARG A 356 1.42 5.36 -12.08
N GLY A 357 0.17 5.22 -12.51
CA GLY A 357 -0.56 6.25 -13.25
C GLY A 357 -0.91 7.46 -12.39
N ALA A 358 -1.13 8.62 -13.01
CA ALA A 358 -1.34 9.90 -12.31
C ALA A 358 -2.56 9.95 -11.38
N SER A 359 -3.56 9.09 -11.60
CA SER A 359 -4.80 9.02 -10.81
C SER A 359 -4.81 7.91 -9.75
N GLU A 360 -3.77 7.07 -9.69
CA GLU A 360 -3.70 5.97 -8.73
C GLU A 360 -3.20 6.46 -7.36
N LEU A 361 -3.81 5.98 -6.28
CA LEU A 361 -3.33 6.16 -4.91
C LEU A 361 -2.10 5.27 -4.66
N LEU A 362 -1.17 5.64 -3.79
CA LEU A 362 0.14 5.01 -3.53
C LEU A 362 0.14 3.96 -2.38
N PHE A 363 -0.44 4.29 -1.23
CA PHE A 363 -0.53 3.49 -0.02
C PHE A 363 -1.90 2.86 0.14
N ILE A 364 -2.95 3.56 -0.28
CA ILE A 364 -4.32 3.05 -0.20
C ILE A 364 -4.55 2.10 -1.37
N GLU A 365 -4.58 0.81 -1.04
CA GLU A 365 -4.88 -0.25 -2.00
C GLU A 365 -6.27 -0.82 -1.70
N GLY A 366 -7.08 -0.95 -2.74
CA GLY A 366 -8.39 -1.55 -2.64
C GLY A 366 -8.29 -3.06 -2.44
N THR A 367 -9.18 -3.62 -1.62
CA THR A 367 -9.34 -5.07 -1.50
C THR A 367 -10.33 -5.57 -2.54
N VAL A 368 -10.00 -6.64 -3.26
CA VAL A 368 -10.97 -7.30 -4.14
C VAL A 368 -11.85 -8.22 -3.31
N THR A 369 -13.16 -8.01 -3.39
CA THR A 369 -14.17 -8.93 -2.88
C THR A 369 -14.82 -9.65 -4.05
N TYR A 370 -15.08 -10.95 -3.90
CA TYR A 370 -15.78 -11.80 -4.85
C TYR A 370 -17.08 -12.27 -4.20
N VAL A 371 -18.22 -12.20 -4.90
CA VAL A 371 -19.41 -12.91 -4.40
C VAL A 371 -19.18 -14.41 -4.65
N ASN A 372 -19.06 -15.14 -3.56
CA ASN A 372 -19.08 -16.59 -3.52
C ASN A 372 -20.51 -17.09 -3.80
N ASN A 373 -20.85 -17.14 -5.08
CA ASN A 373 -22.09 -17.72 -5.57
C ASN A 373 -22.12 -19.24 -5.49
N ARG A 374 -21.27 -19.91 -4.70
CA ARG A 374 -21.24 -21.37 -4.60
C ARG A 374 -22.57 -21.95 -4.14
N LYS A 375 -23.34 -21.24 -3.31
CA LYS A 375 -24.71 -21.65 -2.96
C LYS A 375 -25.65 -21.60 -4.17
N GLU A 376 -25.56 -20.56 -4.98
CA GLU A 376 -26.36 -20.45 -6.21
C GLU A 376 -25.92 -21.46 -7.26
N LEU A 377 -24.61 -21.67 -7.41
CA LEU A 377 -24.04 -22.65 -8.31
C LEU A 377 -24.48 -24.06 -7.90
N LYS A 378 -24.41 -24.40 -6.61
CA LYS A 378 -24.92 -25.67 -6.10
C LYS A 378 -26.43 -25.82 -6.33
N ARG A 379 -27.22 -24.77 -6.08
CA ARG A 379 -28.67 -24.76 -6.42
C ARG A 379 -28.92 -24.92 -7.92
N TYR A 380 -28.02 -24.44 -8.78
CA TYR A 380 -28.12 -24.58 -10.22
C TYR A 380 -27.75 -26.01 -10.65
N GLU A 381 -26.66 -26.57 -10.11
CA GLU A 381 -26.26 -27.97 -10.30
C GLU A 381 -27.34 -28.94 -9.82
N ASP A 382 -27.92 -28.71 -8.64
CA ASP A 382 -29.01 -29.54 -8.10
C ASP A 382 -30.26 -29.45 -9.01
N ARG A 383 -30.55 -28.27 -9.57
CA ARG A 383 -31.63 -28.08 -10.55
C ARG A 383 -31.36 -28.77 -11.88
N LEU A 384 -30.12 -28.79 -12.35
CA LEU A 384 -29.71 -29.52 -13.55
C LEU A 384 -29.82 -31.02 -13.34
N LYS A 385 -29.32 -31.56 -12.23
CA LYS A 385 -29.46 -32.97 -11.86
C LYS A 385 -30.93 -33.39 -11.75
N TYR A 386 -31.78 -32.52 -11.19
CA TYR A 386 -33.22 -32.76 -11.13
C TYR A 386 -33.86 -32.79 -12.53
N ARG A 387 -33.47 -31.88 -13.44
CA ARG A 387 -33.93 -31.89 -14.83
C ARG A 387 -33.48 -33.14 -15.59
N GLU A 388 -32.21 -33.50 -15.51
CA GLU A 388 -31.68 -34.72 -16.15
C GLU A 388 -32.40 -35.99 -15.66
N LYS A 389 -32.67 -36.08 -14.34
CA LYS A 389 -33.43 -37.20 -13.79
C LYS A 389 -34.89 -37.23 -14.26
N LYS A 390 -35.49 -36.07 -14.50
CA LYS A 390 -36.85 -35.94 -15.01
C LYS A 390 -36.92 -36.26 -16.50
N GLU A 391 -35.98 -35.76 -17.31
CA GLU A 391 -35.92 -35.97 -18.76
C GLU A 391 -35.44 -37.37 -19.12
N GLY A 392 -34.47 -37.93 -18.40
CA GLY A 392 -34.01 -39.32 -18.57
C GLY A 392 -35.07 -40.37 -18.24
N ARG A 393 -36.08 -40.04 -17.41
CA ARG A 393 -37.27 -40.90 -17.23
C ARG A 393 -38.24 -40.85 -18.41
N VAL A 394 -38.22 -39.78 -19.20
CA VAL A 394 -39.10 -39.61 -20.36
C VAL A 394 -38.51 -40.31 -21.60
N SER A 395 -37.20 -40.52 -21.66
CA SER A 395 -36.53 -41.17 -22.81
C SER A 395 -36.66 -42.70 -22.87
N THR A 396 -37.16 -43.35 -21.82
CA THR A 396 -37.54 -44.79 -21.84
C THR A 396 -39.00 -45.01 -22.26
N VAL A 397 -39.60 -44.09 -23.01
CA VAL A 397 -40.73 -44.44 -23.87
C VAL A 397 -40.13 -45.10 -25.11
N ARG A 398 -40.20 -46.44 -25.12
CA ARG A 398 -39.80 -47.33 -26.22
C ARG A 398 -40.58 -46.93 -27.48
N VAL A 399 -40.08 -45.97 -28.25
CA VAL A 399 -40.64 -45.63 -29.56
C VAL A 399 -40.35 -46.82 -30.47
N ARG A 400 -41.38 -47.64 -30.66
CA ARG A 400 -41.42 -48.73 -31.62
C ARG A 400 -41.21 -48.10 -33.00
N GLY A 401 -40.04 -48.31 -33.58
CA GLY A 401 -39.62 -47.67 -34.82
C GLY A 401 -40.57 -47.98 -35.98
N ARG A 402 -41.04 -46.93 -36.65
CA ARG A 402 -41.37 -46.98 -38.08
C ARG A 402 -40.35 -46.10 -38.79
N GLY A 403 -39.60 -46.72 -39.69
CA GLY A 403 -38.56 -46.07 -40.47
C GLY A 403 -39.14 -45.02 -41.40
N VAL A 404 -38.50 -43.85 -41.41
CA VAL A 404 -38.71 -42.81 -42.42
C VAL A 404 -37.33 -42.38 -42.91
N LYS A 405 -37.16 -42.46 -44.24
CA LYS A 405 -35.95 -42.13 -44.98
C LYS A 405 -35.65 -40.63 -44.97
N PRO A 406 -34.38 -40.20 -45.09
CA PRO A 406 -34.01 -38.79 -45.11
C PRO A 406 -34.20 -38.21 -46.52
N HIS A 407 -34.96 -37.12 -46.62
CA HIS A 407 -34.88 -36.16 -47.73
C HIS A 407 -34.30 -34.84 -47.21
N GLY A 408 -33.42 -34.23 -48.01
CA GLY A 408 -32.53 -33.16 -47.59
C GLY A 408 -32.93 -31.73 -47.97
N GLY A 409 -32.04 -30.82 -47.56
CA GLY A 409 -31.99 -29.39 -47.92
C GLY A 409 -32.36 -28.44 -46.77
N PRO A 410 -32.03 -27.13 -46.82
CA PRO A 410 -30.88 -26.46 -47.43
C PRO A 410 -30.06 -25.61 -46.42
N ARG A 411 -28.89 -25.13 -46.86
CA ARG A 411 -27.94 -24.29 -46.11
C ARG A 411 -28.43 -22.85 -45.98
N PHE A 412 -28.42 -22.29 -44.75
CA PHE A 412 -28.51 -20.86 -44.50
C PHE A 412 -27.13 -20.28 -44.16
N ALA A 413 -26.64 -19.35 -45.00
CA ALA A 413 -25.47 -18.53 -44.73
C ALA A 413 -25.88 -17.25 -44.00
N VAL A 414 -25.34 -17.03 -42.81
CA VAL A 414 -25.53 -15.79 -42.04
C VAL A 414 -24.20 -15.01 -42.06
N GLY A 415 -24.17 -13.92 -42.82
CA GLY A 415 -23.07 -12.97 -42.83
C GLY A 415 -23.04 -12.14 -41.54
N VAL A 416 -21.92 -12.16 -40.82
CA VAL A 416 -21.69 -11.34 -39.63
C VAL A 416 -20.70 -10.22 -39.98
N LYS A 417 -21.19 -8.97 -40.01
CA LYS A 417 -20.35 -7.77 -40.07
C LYS A 417 -19.53 -7.64 -38.77
N LYS A 418 -18.19 -7.55 -38.91
CA LYS A 418 -17.27 -7.24 -37.81
C LYS A 418 -17.21 -5.73 -37.59
N SER A 419 -17.71 -5.26 -36.45
CA SER A 419 -17.33 -3.96 -35.89
C SER A 419 -16.18 -4.16 -34.89
N LYS A 420 -15.07 -3.46 -35.12
CA LYS A 420 -13.93 -3.39 -34.18
C LYS A 420 -14.34 -2.49 -33.01
N LEU A 421 -14.38 -3.05 -31.81
CA LEU A 421 -14.44 -2.29 -30.56
C LEU A 421 -13.11 -2.45 -29.83
N SER A 422 -12.43 -1.34 -29.60
CA SER A 422 -11.24 -1.26 -28.76
C SER A 422 -11.65 -1.32 -27.28
N VAL A 423 -11.20 -2.34 -26.58
CA VAL A 423 -11.37 -2.49 -25.13
C VAL A 423 -10.11 -1.96 -24.45
N VAL A 424 -10.27 -1.02 -23.52
CA VAL A 424 -9.20 -0.59 -22.61
C VAL A 424 -9.11 -1.61 -21.47
N PRO A 425 -8.00 -2.34 -21.30
CA PRO A 425 -7.88 -3.34 -20.24
C PRO A 425 -7.71 -2.67 -18.87
N ILE A 426 -8.45 -3.16 -17.88
CA ILE A 426 -8.19 -2.90 -16.46
C ILE A 426 -6.90 -3.66 -16.11
N LYS A 427 -5.81 -2.93 -15.83
CA LYS A 427 -4.55 -3.54 -15.39
C LYS A 427 -4.68 -4.01 -13.95
N CYS A 428 -4.90 -5.31 -13.76
CA CYS A 428 -4.59 -5.96 -12.50
C CYS A 428 -3.07 -6.17 -12.43
N SER A 429 -2.42 -5.64 -11.39
CA SER A 429 -1.00 -5.97 -11.11
C SER A 429 -0.95 -7.23 -10.24
N HIS A 430 -0.14 -8.20 -10.67
CA HIS A 430 0.11 -9.45 -9.95
C HIS A 430 1.29 -9.30 -9.00
#